data_AF-A0A959PX01-F1
#
_entry.id   AF-A0A959PX01-F1
#
_cell.length_a   1.000
_cell.length_b   1.000
_cell.length_c   1.000
_cell.angle_alpha   90.00
_cell.angle_beta   90.00
_cell.angle_gamma   90.00
#
_symmetry.space_group_name_H-M   'P 1'
#
loop_
_entity.id
_entity.type
_entity.pdbx_description
1 polymer ?
#
loop_
_entity_poly.entity_id
_entity_poly.type
_entity_poly.pdbx_seq_one_letter_code
_entity_poly.pdbx_strand_id
1 'polypeptide(L)'
;MKRFFTLIFAIGMVGILSAQDEHEMIIESTGVGILEQTIFGDTMPTGERVDPDRVYVLRRGTPYLLGEIVDVADFHLRLKAEGGDGNKPILILNVGDGVNAVDQMFVASSGGHITLEGLHLAGQDIFGINTNRIIRINGDKSRVSVNDCILDYSGQSGFRLNADSIKVFVSNTIIDRMGQLNDPNNGRFLDNRGHPIDSLWVTNCIIYDITSRIYRHGGDAAYLHHAKIDQCTFFGSGQWGFTFSPSDELTFTNNIVANPVFLGYSGEQRYAMTIDTFRDGDQIDISYNNFFTSPAFDEALPETASGSDISMDGDTVYSVNGDYFGPQISNAMAASASSTTNFSEVLEFANAPEIQQDFIDNTYDSTATLGVWDFSDLTPDPDYSLVGGATAVDRYTTFHDFSYPESAQSFTAGTSGQKIGADLSNLGTDVKEDFFVRDNILFYPNPVRSELFIQNLDEADLHSIMIYDLKGVPVREQKVRASNAVLQLPDVPSGTYILTIRDKAGKVSSRKLIKN
;
A
#
# COMPACT_ATOMS: atom_id res chain seq x y z
N MET A 1 17.96 68.36 22.74
CA MET A 1 18.45 66.98 22.53
C MET A 1 18.09 66.17 23.77
N LYS A 2 17.37 65.05 23.81
CA LYS A 2 16.63 64.21 22.85
C LYS A 2 15.42 63.67 23.68
N ARG A 3 14.22 63.62 23.10
CA ARG A 3 13.05 62.97 23.70
C ARG A 3 13.18 61.46 23.45
N PHE A 4 13.13 60.64 24.49
CA PHE A 4 13.03 59.18 24.38
C PHE A 4 11.55 58.80 24.32
N PHE A 5 11.09 58.33 23.17
CA PHE A 5 9.84 57.59 23.02
C PHE A 5 10.14 56.12 23.25
N THR A 6 9.54 55.52 24.28
CA THR A 6 9.52 54.06 24.44
C THR A 6 8.33 53.52 23.64
N LEU A 7 8.64 52.88 22.51
CA LEU A 7 7.68 52.19 21.65
C LEU A 7 7.39 50.81 22.29
N ILE A 8 6.16 50.58 22.72
CA ILE A 8 5.68 49.25 23.13
C ILE A 8 5.41 48.45 21.86
N PHE A 9 6.22 47.44 21.60
CA PHE A 9 6.00 46.46 20.53
C PHE A 9 5.01 45.41 21.04
N ALA A 10 3.74 45.52 20.63
CA ALA A 10 2.77 44.45 20.79
C ALA A 10 3.05 43.40 19.70
N ILE A 11 3.74 42.32 20.07
CA ILE A 11 3.85 41.13 19.21
C ILE A 11 2.50 40.43 19.28
N GLY A 12 1.66 40.65 18.27
CA GLY A 12 0.48 39.84 18.04
C GLY A 12 0.92 38.44 17.63
N MET A 13 0.69 37.44 18.50
CA MET A 13 0.63 36.04 18.06
C MET A 13 -0.56 35.90 17.13
N VAL A 14 -0.31 35.97 15.82
CA VAL A 14 -1.22 35.41 14.83
C VAL A 14 -1.04 33.91 14.94
N GLY A 15 -1.90 33.26 15.71
CA GLY A 15 -2.07 31.81 15.60
C GLY A 15 -2.52 31.53 14.18
N ILE A 16 -1.71 30.79 13.43
CA ILE A 16 -2.16 30.18 12.18
C ILE A 16 -3.14 29.10 12.61
N LEU A 17 -4.41 29.47 12.75
CA LEU A 17 -5.50 28.52 12.62
C LEU A 17 -5.45 28.08 11.17
N SER A 18 -4.89 26.90 10.90
CA SER A 18 -5.13 26.24 9.62
C SER A 18 -6.65 26.06 9.52
N ALA A 19 -7.29 26.85 8.66
CA ALA A 19 -8.67 26.57 8.28
C ALA A 19 -8.67 25.17 7.68
N GLN A 20 -9.40 24.25 8.31
CA GLN A 20 -9.72 22.98 7.68
C GLN A 20 -10.51 23.32 6.42
N ASP A 21 -10.15 22.70 5.29
CA ASP A 21 -10.86 22.89 4.03
C ASP A 21 -12.36 22.63 4.25
N GLU A 22 -13.22 23.46 3.65
CA GLU A 22 -14.67 23.39 3.87
C GLU A 22 -15.27 22.06 3.39
N HIS A 23 -14.57 21.37 2.48
CA HIS A 23 -14.95 20.05 1.96
C HIS A 23 -14.38 18.88 2.76
N GLU A 24 -13.48 19.11 3.73
CA GLU A 24 -12.87 18.04 4.50
C GLU A 24 -13.74 17.59 5.69
N MET A 25 -13.99 16.28 5.77
CA MET A 25 -14.61 15.64 6.93
C MET A 25 -13.64 14.64 7.55
N ILE A 26 -13.24 14.89 8.79
CA ILE A 26 -12.47 13.91 9.56
C ILE A 26 -13.40 12.79 10.01
N ILE A 27 -12.99 11.54 9.76
CA ILE A 27 -13.66 10.34 10.26
C ILE A 27 -12.85 9.81 11.44
N GLU A 28 -13.41 9.83 12.63
CA GLU A 28 -12.78 9.22 13.80
C GLU A 28 -12.97 7.70 13.76
N SER A 29 -11.92 6.93 14.05
CA SER A 29 -12.05 5.47 14.14
C SER A 29 -12.67 5.06 15.47
N THR A 30 -14.00 5.06 15.53
CA THR A 30 -14.75 4.76 16.76
C THR A 30 -15.35 3.35 16.80
N GLY A 31 -15.10 2.53 15.78
CA GLY A 31 -15.61 1.16 15.72
C GLY A 31 -15.69 0.61 14.31
N VAL A 32 -16.11 -0.66 14.24
CA VAL A 32 -16.33 -1.38 12.98
C VAL A 32 -17.38 -0.65 12.15
N GLY A 33 -17.01 -0.42 10.91
CA GLY A 33 -17.85 0.09 9.85
C GLY A 33 -18.19 1.56 9.91
N ILE A 34 -17.51 2.33 10.76
CA ILE A 34 -17.74 3.77 10.87
C ILE A 34 -17.40 4.51 9.56
N LEU A 35 -16.45 3.99 8.78
CA LEU A 35 -16.00 4.60 7.54
C LEU A 35 -17.11 4.57 6.49
N GLU A 36 -17.62 3.39 6.16
CA GLU A 36 -18.71 3.22 5.20
C GLU A 36 -20.00 3.88 5.67
N GLN A 37 -20.34 3.80 6.96
CA GLN A 37 -21.51 4.48 7.51
C GLN A 37 -21.43 5.99 7.32
N THR A 38 -20.25 6.57 7.49
CA THR A 38 -20.03 8.00 7.26
C THR A 38 -20.11 8.34 5.77
N ILE A 39 -19.43 7.57 4.91
CA ILE A 39 -19.44 7.79 3.45
C ILE A 39 -20.86 7.67 2.89
N PHE A 40 -21.61 6.62 3.22
CA PHE A 40 -22.93 6.39 2.66
C PHE A 40 -24.02 7.22 3.36
N GLY A 41 -23.82 7.58 4.62
CA GLY A 41 -24.70 8.47 5.37
C GLY A 41 -24.59 9.95 4.98
N ASP A 42 -23.54 10.36 4.28
CA ASP A 42 -23.33 11.75 3.79
C ASP A 42 -24.17 12.03 2.52
N THR A 43 -25.46 11.74 2.62
CA THR A 43 -26.50 11.92 1.60
C THR A 43 -27.70 12.67 2.17
N MET A 44 -28.35 13.45 1.32
CA MET A 44 -29.64 14.05 1.60
C MET A 44 -30.75 12.99 1.51
N PRO A 45 -31.94 13.22 2.09
CA PRO A 45 -33.08 12.29 1.94
C PRO A 45 -33.51 12.02 0.48
N THR A 46 -33.09 12.89 -0.45
CA THR A 46 -33.30 12.71 -1.90
C THR A 46 -32.32 11.72 -2.55
N GLY A 47 -31.30 11.24 -1.82
CA GLY A 47 -30.23 10.38 -2.31
C GLY A 47 -29.02 11.14 -2.88
N GLU A 48 -29.13 12.45 -3.07
CA GLU A 48 -28.01 13.30 -3.51
C GLU A 48 -26.97 13.43 -2.40
N ARG A 49 -25.69 13.62 -2.76
CA ARG A 49 -24.61 13.86 -1.79
C ARG A 49 -24.86 15.18 -1.04
N VAL A 50 -24.60 15.19 0.27
CA VAL A 50 -24.64 16.45 1.05
C VAL A 50 -23.57 17.42 0.54
N ASP A 51 -22.39 16.89 0.23
CA ASP A 51 -21.31 17.59 -0.43
C ASP A 51 -20.74 16.70 -1.56
N PRO A 52 -20.92 17.05 -2.84
CA PRO A 52 -20.38 16.28 -3.97
C PRO A 52 -18.84 16.36 -4.09
N ASP A 53 -18.22 17.36 -3.48
CA ASP A 53 -16.76 17.57 -3.49
C ASP A 53 -16.08 17.12 -2.19
N ARG A 54 -16.83 16.44 -1.32
CA ARG A 54 -16.37 15.92 -0.04
C ARG A 54 -15.04 15.17 -0.15
N VAL A 55 -14.14 15.47 0.79
CA VAL A 55 -12.91 14.71 1.06
C VAL A 55 -12.98 14.13 2.47
N TYR A 56 -12.98 12.81 2.57
CA TYR A 56 -12.94 12.11 3.85
C TYR A 56 -11.49 11.98 4.32
N VAL A 57 -11.21 12.38 5.56
CA VAL A 57 -9.87 12.44 6.13
C VAL A 57 -9.76 11.44 7.29
N LEU A 58 -8.79 10.53 7.20
CA LEU A 58 -8.53 9.49 8.18
C LEU A 58 -7.35 9.84 9.08
N ARG A 59 -7.48 9.60 10.38
CA ARG A 59 -6.42 9.81 11.38
C ARG A 59 -5.25 8.87 11.11
N ARG A 60 -4.03 9.42 11.10
CA ARG A 60 -2.79 8.63 11.01
C ARG A 60 -2.63 7.71 12.23
N GLY A 61 -1.92 6.60 12.01
CA GLY A 61 -1.61 5.61 13.05
C GLY A 61 -2.82 4.92 13.67
N THR A 62 -3.96 4.89 12.97
CA THR A 62 -5.21 4.32 13.50
C THR A 62 -5.79 3.27 12.53
N PRO A 63 -6.29 2.11 13.04
CA PRO A 63 -7.07 1.17 12.25
C PRO A 63 -8.40 1.76 11.79
N TYR A 64 -8.87 1.41 10.60
CA TYR A 64 -10.26 1.53 10.18
C TYR A 64 -10.77 0.16 9.78
N LEU A 65 -11.63 -0.42 10.61
CA LEU A 65 -12.23 -1.72 10.35
C LEU A 65 -13.46 -1.57 9.46
N LEU A 66 -13.37 -2.11 8.24
CA LEU A 66 -14.47 -2.17 7.28
C LEU A 66 -15.40 -3.34 7.64
N GLY A 67 -16.68 -3.06 7.85
CA GLY A 67 -17.72 -4.07 8.05
C GLY A 67 -18.32 -4.61 6.76
N GLU A 68 -18.15 -3.89 5.65
CA GLU A 68 -18.64 -4.26 4.32
C GLU A 68 -17.78 -3.68 3.19
N ILE A 69 -18.13 -4.01 1.94
CA ILE A 69 -17.51 -3.44 0.73
C ILE A 69 -17.82 -1.95 0.66
N VAL A 70 -16.83 -1.11 0.34
CA VAL A 70 -17.07 0.29 -0.05
C VAL A 70 -17.41 0.34 -1.56
N ASP A 71 -18.68 0.16 -1.90
CA ASP A 71 -19.18 0.26 -3.28
C ASP A 71 -19.59 1.71 -3.63
N VAL A 72 -18.79 2.33 -4.50
CA VAL A 72 -18.94 3.71 -4.97
C VAL A 72 -19.72 3.69 -6.27
N ALA A 73 -21.03 3.99 -6.18
CA ALA A 73 -21.94 4.05 -7.33
C ALA A 73 -22.41 5.49 -7.60
N ASP A 74 -22.18 5.99 -8.82
CA ASP A 74 -22.66 7.30 -9.28
C ASP A 74 -22.13 8.53 -8.50
N PHE A 75 -21.01 8.41 -7.76
CA PHE A 75 -20.30 9.53 -7.13
C PHE A 75 -18.78 9.36 -7.15
N HIS A 76 -18.05 10.42 -6.77
CA HIS A 76 -16.59 10.41 -6.62
C HIS A 76 -16.21 10.32 -5.14
N LEU A 77 -15.73 9.16 -4.71
CA LEU A 77 -15.11 8.99 -3.40
C LEU A 77 -13.70 9.60 -3.39
N ARG A 78 -13.45 10.51 -2.46
CA ARG A 78 -12.13 11.06 -2.15
C ARG A 78 -11.80 10.76 -0.70
N LEU A 79 -10.81 9.92 -0.47
CA LEU A 79 -10.40 9.46 0.86
C LEU A 79 -8.90 9.68 1.01
N LYS A 80 -8.48 10.33 2.10
CA LYS A 80 -7.07 10.59 2.36
C LYS A 80 -6.69 10.44 3.82
N ALA A 81 -5.40 10.25 4.08
CA ALA A 81 -4.84 10.43 5.40
C ALA A 81 -4.83 11.92 5.81
N GLU A 82 -4.92 12.15 7.12
CA GLU A 82 -4.64 13.45 7.72
C GLU A 82 -3.23 13.91 7.33
N GLY A 83 -3.07 15.21 7.09
CA GLY A 83 -1.77 15.79 6.78
C GLY A 83 -0.78 15.64 7.93
N GLY A 84 0.50 15.49 7.59
CA GLY A 84 1.59 15.35 8.56
C GLY A 84 2.35 14.03 8.41
N ASP A 85 3.32 13.84 9.30
CA ASP A 85 4.18 12.66 9.33
C ASP A 85 3.55 11.53 10.17
N GLY A 86 4.12 10.33 10.06
CA GLY A 86 3.73 9.16 10.84
C GLY A 86 2.91 8.13 10.06
N ASN A 87 2.64 7.00 10.72
CA ASN A 87 2.04 5.82 10.12
C ASN A 87 0.73 6.14 9.36
N LYS A 88 0.61 5.62 8.14
CA LYS A 88 -0.62 5.75 7.34
C LYS A 88 -1.80 5.11 8.09
N PRO A 89 -3.02 5.68 8.00
CA PRO A 89 -4.23 4.97 8.40
C PRO A 89 -4.32 3.66 7.64
N ILE A 90 -4.55 2.57 8.35
CA ILE A 90 -4.70 1.24 7.77
C ILE A 90 -6.17 0.86 7.74
N LEU A 91 -6.63 0.39 6.59
CA LEU A 91 -7.97 -0.14 6.40
C LEU A 91 -7.87 -1.66 6.38
N ILE A 92 -8.68 -2.32 7.19
CA ILE A 92 -8.68 -3.78 7.37
C ILE A 92 -10.13 -4.27 7.31
N LEU A 93 -10.36 -5.40 6.68
CA LEU A 93 -11.70 -6.00 6.63
C LEU A 93 -12.03 -6.76 7.92
N ASN A 94 -13.26 -6.62 8.39
CA ASN A 94 -13.80 -7.27 9.58
C ASN A 94 -14.98 -8.19 9.23
N VAL A 95 -14.76 -9.18 8.36
CA VAL A 95 -15.81 -10.08 7.86
C VAL A 95 -15.34 -11.53 7.83
N GLY A 96 -15.54 -12.25 8.94
CA GLY A 96 -15.04 -13.63 9.09
C GLY A 96 -16.08 -14.69 9.44
N ASP A 97 -17.35 -14.56 9.04
CA ASP A 97 -18.35 -15.61 9.31
C ASP A 97 -18.65 -16.55 8.13
N GLY A 98 -17.91 -16.41 7.01
CA GLY A 98 -17.97 -17.34 5.87
C GLY A 98 -19.28 -17.31 5.06
N VAL A 99 -20.28 -16.52 5.46
CA VAL A 99 -21.55 -16.36 4.73
C VAL A 99 -21.58 -15.04 3.94
N ASN A 100 -20.89 -14.01 4.43
CA ASN A 100 -20.78 -12.69 3.80
C ASN A 100 -19.33 -12.30 3.48
N ALA A 101 -18.52 -13.24 2.96
CA ALA A 101 -17.12 -12.97 2.65
C ALA A 101 -17.00 -11.78 1.68
N VAL A 102 -16.36 -10.71 2.15
CA VAL A 102 -16.04 -9.55 1.32
C VAL A 102 -14.87 -9.95 0.42
N ASP A 103 -15.16 -10.12 -0.86
CA ASP A 103 -14.15 -10.52 -1.86
C ASP A 103 -13.29 -9.33 -2.36
N GLN A 104 -13.65 -8.11 -1.94
CA GLN A 104 -12.89 -6.90 -2.27
C GLN A 104 -13.12 -5.70 -1.33
N MET A 105 -12.14 -4.82 -1.15
CA MET A 105 -12.29 -3.65 -0.27
C MET A 105 -13.10 -2.51 -0.90
N PHE A 106 -12.73 -2.10 -2.12
CA PHE A 106 -13.36 -0.99 -2.83
C PHE A 106 -13.89 -1.42 -4.19
N VAL A 107 -15.09 -0.93 -4.52
CA VAL A 107 -15.70 -1.12 -5.84
C VAL A 107 -16.07 0.24 -6.43
N ALA A 108 -15.75 0.48 -7.69
CA ALA A 108 -16.35 1.54 -8.48
C ALA A 108 -17.42 0.94 -9.41
N SER A 109 -18.69 1.20 -9.11
CA SER A 109 -19.86 0.74 -9.87
C SER A 109 -20.55 1.93 -10.56
N SER A 110 -21.34 1.68 -11.60
CA SER A 110 -22.20 2.71 -12.25
C SER A 110 -21.49 4.05 -12.51
N GLY A 111 -20.28 4.03 -13.09
CA GLY A 111 -19.51 5.25 -13.38
C GLY A 111 -18.93 5.97 -12.16
N GLY A 112 -18.93 5.35 -10.97
CA GLY A 112 -18.28 5.87 -9.77
C GLY A 112 -16.77 6.08 -9.95
N HIS A 113 -16.20 6.95 -9.12
CA HIS A 113 -14.78 7.29 -9.16
C HIS A 113 -14.15 7.17 -7.77
N ILE A 114 -12.90 6.74 -7.71
CA ILE A 114 -12.17 6.55 -6.45
C ILE A 114 -10.86 7.34 -6.49
N THR A 115 -10.60 8.11 -5.43
CA THR A 115 -9.31 8.75 -5.18
C THR A 115 -8.87 8.44 -3.76
N LEU A 116 -7.71 7.79 -3.63
CA LEU A 116 -7.12 7.36 -2.35
C LEU A 116 -5.74 7.98 -2.20
N GLU A 117 -5.48 8.62 -1.06
CA GLU A 117 -4.22 9.30 -0.79
C GLU A 117 -3.66 8.99 0.61
N GLY A 118 -2.41 8.52 0.70
CA GLY A 118 -1.76 8.38 2.01
C GLY A 118 -2.24 7.18 2.84
N LEU A 119 -2.88 6.18 2.24
CA LEU A 119 -3.56 5.08 2.95
C LEU A 119 -2.77 3.76 2.90
N HIS A 120 -2.99 2.88 3.89
CA HIS A 120 -2.60 1.49 3.82
C HIS A 120 -3.86 0.61 3.68
N LEU A 121 -3.98 -0.15 2.60
CA LEU A 121 -5.08 -1.06 2.33
C LEU A 121 -4.60 -2.50 2.52
N ALA A 122 -4.98 -3.11 3.62
CA ALA A 122 -4.68 -4.50 3.92
C ALA A 122 -5.79 -5.40 3.40
N GLY A 123 -5.51 -6.15 2.33
CA GLY A 123 -6.46 -7.08 1.74
C GLY A 123 -6.64 -8.36 2.55
N GLN A 124 -5.87 -8.57 3.62
CA GLN A 124 -6.09 -9.61 4.63
C GLN A 124 -7.07 -9.11 5.70
N ASP A 125 -8.06 -9.94 6.06
CA ASP A 125 -9.00 -9.62 7.12
C ASP A 125 -8.41 -9.86 8.53
N ILE A 126 -9.17 -9.47 9.57
CA ILE A 126 -8.74 -9.66 10.97
C ILE A 126 -8.56 -11.13 11.41
N PHE A 127 -8.95 -12.09 10.56
CA PHE A 127 -8.80 -13.54 10.80
C PHE A 127 -7.68 -14.15 9.95
N GLY A 128 -6.93 -13.34 9.21
CA GLY A 128 -5.83 -13.80 8.35
C GLY A 128 -6.27 -14.28 6.96
N ILE A 129 -7.52 -14.07 6.57
CA ILE A 129 -8.07 -14.51 5.28
C ILE A 129 -7.90 -13.39 4.26
N ASN A 130 -7.27 -13.69 3.12
CA ASN A 130 -7.08 -12.72 2.04
C ASN A 130 -8.36 -12.56 1.21
N THR A 131 -8.73 -11.32 0.92
CA THR A 131 -9.66 -10.98 -0.17
C THR A 131 -9.05 -11.27 -1.52
N ASN A 132 -9.85 -11.57 -2.54
CA ASN A 132 -9.27 -11.77 -3.88
C ASN A 132 -8.92 -10.47 -4.59
N ARG A 133 -9.48 -9.31 -4.21
CA ARG A 133 -9.13 -8.03 -4.83
C ARG A 133 -9.06 -6.91 -3.82
N ILE A 134 -8.17 -5.95 -4.01
CA ILE A 134 -8.22 -4.72 -3.21
C ILE A 134 -9.22 -3.74 -3.85
N ILE A 135 -9.01 -3.40 -5.12
CA ILE A 135 -9.87 -2.47 -5.87
C ILE A 135 -10.44 -3.17 -7.10
N ARG A 136 -11.76 -3.08 -7.26
CA ARG A 136 -12.49 -3.59 -8.42
C ARG A 136 -13.27 -2.49 -9.11
N ILE A 137 -13.26 -2.48 -10.44
CA ILE A 137 -13.98 -1.48 -11.24
C ILE A 137 -14.99 -2.22 -12.12
N ASN A 138 -16.28 -1.99 -11.89
CA ASN A 138 -17.38 -2.58 -12.66
C ASN A 138 -18.16 -1.54 -13.50
N GLY A 139 -17.93 -0.25 -13.29
CA GLY A 139 -18.59 0.81 -14.05
C GLY A 139 -17.76 1.28 -15.25
N ASP A 140 -18.38 1.42 -16.42
CA ASP A 140 -17.73 2.02 -17.59
C ASP A 140 -17.29 3.46 -17.29
N LYS A 141 -16.18 3.89 -17.91
CA LYS A 141 -15.62 5.25 -17.78
C LYS A 141 -15.22 5.66 -16.36
N SER A 142 -15.16 4.69 -15.45
CA SER A 142 -14.73 4.93 -14.07
C SER A 142 -13.26 5.33 -14.01
N ARG A 143 -12.93 6.17 -13.03
CA ARG A 143 -11.57 6.61 -12.74
C ARG A 143 -11.16 6.12 -11.36
N VAL A 144 -9.98 5.53 -11.27
CA VAL A 144 -9.30 5.23 -10.01
C VAL A 144 -7.97 5.99 -9.97
N SER A 145 -7.71 6.65 -8.84
CA SER A 145 -6.47 7.37 -8.57
C SER A 145 -5.97 6.99 -7.19
N VAL A 146 -4.74 6.48 -7.11
CA VAL A 146 -4.11 6.00 -5.88
C VAL A 146 -2.75 6.65 -5.78
N ASN A 147 -2.50 7.39 -4.70
CA ASN A 147 -1.25 8.11 -4.52
C ASN A 147 -0.73 7.98 -3.09
N ASP A 148 0.57 7.78 -2.90
CA ASP A 148 1.17 7.70 -1.57
C ASP A 148 0.52 6.59 -0.72
N CYS A 149 0.18 5.45 -1.33
CA CYS A 149 -0.52 4.36 -0.65
C CYS A 149 0.35 3.11 -0.49
N ILE A 150 -0.16 2.17 0.29
CA ILE A 150 0.34 0.81 0.41
C ILE A 150 -0.84 -0.11 0.18
N LEU A 151 -0.72 -1.05 -0.75
CA LEU A 151 -1.74 -2.03 -1.09
C LEU A 151 -1.13 -3.43 -0.98
N ASP A 152 -1.51 -4.18 0.04
CA ASP A 152 -0.92 -5.49 0.29
C ASP A 152 -1.98 -6.59 0.49
N TYR A 153 -1.53 -7.84 0.40
CA TYR A 153 -2.34 -9.03 0.69
C TYR A 153 -3.63 -9.21 -0.11
N SER A 154 -3.49 -9.45 -1.41
CA SER A 154 -4.61 -9.88 -2.23
C SER A 154 -4.44 -11.33 -2.63
N GLY A 155 -5.48 -12.16 -2.53
CA GLY A 155 -5.49 -13.52 -3.05
C GLY A 155 -5.45 -13.59 -4.58
N GLN A 156 -5.74 -12.49 -5.28
CA GLN A 156 -5.72 -12.48 -6.75
C GLN A 156 -5.24 -11.17 -7.37
N SER A 157 -5.73 -9.99 -7.00
CA SER A 157 -5.27 -8.77 -7.69
C SER A 157 -5.33 -7.48 -6.89
N GLY A 158 -4.40 -6.56 -7.15
CA GLY A 158 -4.49 -5.19 -6.64
C GLY A 158 -5.64 -4.45 -7.31
N PHE A 159 -5.65 -4.44 -8.65
CA PHE A 159 -6.66 -3.80 -9.47
C PHE A 159 -7.31 -4.79 -10.43
N ARG A 160 -8.64 -4.93 -10.36
CA ARG A 160 -9.42 -5.72 -11.32
C ARG A 160 -10.40 -4.84 -12.09
N LEU A 161 -10.22 -4.76 -13.39
CA LEU A 161 -10.99 -3.87 -14.27
C LEU A 161 -11.97 -4.72 -15.10
N ASN A 162 -13.27 -4.62 -14.81
CA ASN A 162 -14.34 -5.42 -15.41
C ASN A 162 -15.28 -4.56 -16.28
N ALA A 163 -14.82 -3.41 -16.77
CA ALA A 163 -15.61 -2.45 -17.52
C ALA A 163 -14.75 -1.67 -18.51
N ASP A 164 -15.38 -0.91 -19.39
CA ASP A 164 -14.71 -0.31 -20.54
C ASP A 164 -14.33 1.15 -20.29
N SER A 165 -13.33 1.64 -21.05
CA SER A 165 -12.90 3.05 -21.04
C SER A 165 -12.43 3.54 -19.66
N ILE A 166 -11.87 2.64 -18.86
CA ILE A 166 -11.41 2.91 -17.50
C ILE A 166 -10.13 3.76 -17.52
N LYS A 167 -9.98 4.61 -16.51
CA LYS A 167 -8.72 5.35 -16.25
C LYS A 167 -8.14 4.96 -14.90
N VAL A 168 -6.89 4.51 -14.89
CA VAL A 168 -6.15 4.10 -13.69
C VAL A 168 -4.90 4.96 -13.55
N PHE A 169 -4.75 5.61 -12.41
CA PHE A 169 -3.59 6.43 -12.07
C PHE A 169 -3.04 5.94 -10.73
N VAL A 170 -1.80 5.46 -10.69
CA VAL A 170 -1.14 4.97 -9.48
C VAL A 170 0.21 5.65 -9.37
N SER A 171 0.47 6.30 -8.24
CA SER A 171 1.74 6.99 -8.03
C SER A 171 2.26 6.88 -6.61
N ASN A 172 3.58 6.90 -6.43
CA ASN A 172 4.21 6.93 -5.11
C ASN A 172 3.68 5.80 -4.20
N THR A 173 3.45 4.61 -4.74
CA THR A 173 2.67 3.56 -4.05
C THR A 173 3.46 2.26 -4.00
N ILE A 174 3.35 1.55 -2.88
CA ILE A 174 3.84 0.18 -2.74
C ILE A 174 2.68 -0.78 -2.98
N ILE A 175 2.88 -1.77 -3.84
CA ILE A 175 1.94 -2.88 -4.03
C ILE A 175 2.68 -4.21 -3.91
N ASP A 176 2.26 -5.07 -3.00
CA ASP A 176 2.99 -6.32 -2.75
C ASP A 176 2.12 -7.50 -2.31
N ARG A 177 2.65 -8.71 -2.49
CA ARG A 177 2.00 -9.98 -2.10
C ARG A 177 0.63 -10.13 -2.75
N MET A 178 0.64 -10.07 -4.07
CA MET A 178 -0.55 -10.34 -4.88
C MET A 178 -0.53 -11.80 -5.33
N GLY A 179 -1.57 -12.52 -4.95
CA GLY A 179 -1.78 -13.94 -5.21
C GLY A 179 -1.58 -14.80 -3.97
N GLN A 180 -1.99 -16.06 -4.11
CA GLN A 180 -1.73 -17.10 -3.13
C GLN A 180 -0.70 -18.06 -3.72
N LEU A 181 0.22 -18.54 -2.89
CA LEU A 181 1.24 -19.49 -3.34
C LEU A 181 0.62 -20.81 -3.82
N ASN A 182 -0.52 -21.21 -3.26
CA ASN A 182 -1.26 -22.42 -3.63
C ASN A 182 -2.19 -22.24 -4.86
N ASP A 183 -2.39 -21.01 -5.31
CA ASP A 183 -3.04 -20.66 -6.60
C ASP A 183 -2.19 -19.62 -7.33
N PRO A 184 -0.97 -20.01 -7.75
CA PRO A 184 0.03 -19.06 -8.19
C PRO A 184 -0.29 -18.39 -9.51
N ASN A 185 -1.19 -18.95 -10.32
CA ASN A 185 -1.60 -18.35 -11.58
C ASN A 185 -2.53 -17.15 -11.36
N ASN A 186 -2.97 -16.88 -10.12
CA ASN A 186 -4.01 -15.92 -9.85
C ASN A 186 -3.53 -14.54 -9.40
N GLY A 187 -2.29 -14.40 -8.93
CA GLY A 187 -1.74 -13.13 -8.43
C GLY A 187 -1.38 -12.12 -9.51
N ARG A 188 -1.99 -10.93 -9.48
CA ARG A 188 -1.69 -9.82 -10.40
C ARG A 188 -1.61 -8.46 -9.73
N PHE A 189 -0.77 -7.56 -10.24
CA PHE A 189 -0.92 -6.14 -9.92
C PHE A 189 -2.19 -5.58 -10.59
N LEU A 190 -2.31 -5.75 -11.91
CA LEU A 190 -3.46 -5.27 -12.70
C LEU A 190 -4.01 -6.36 -13.63
N ASP A 191 -5.31 -6.61 -13.55
CA ASP A 191 -6.05 -7.53 -14.43
C ASP A 191 -7.20 -6.79 -15.11
N ASN A 192 -7.08 -6.53 -16.41
CA ASN A 192 -8.09 -5.78 -17.16
C ASN A 192 -9.24 -6.66 -17.69
N ARG A 193 -9.18 -7.98 -17.45
CA ARG A 193 -10.25 -8.94 -17.77
C ARG A 193 -10.80 -8.92 -19.19
N GLY A 194 -10.00 -8.51 -20.17
CA GLY A 194 -10.43 -8.47 -21.56
C GLY A 194 -11.07 -7.14 -21.95
N HIS A 195 -11.10 -6.15 -21.06
CA HIS A 195 -11.73 -4.85 -21.29
C HIS A 195 -10.71 -3.79 -21.74
N PRO A 196 -11.11 -2.85 -22.62
CA PRO A 196 -10.28 -1.73 -23.03
C PRO A 196 -10.08 -0.70 -21.91
N ILE A 197 -8.84 -0.30 -21.72
CA ILE A 197 -8.41 0.78 -20.82
C ILE A 197 -8.15 2.03 -21.65
N ASP A 198 -8.72 3.16 -21.22
CA ASP A 198 -8.46 4.47 -21.83
C ASP A 198 -7.10 5.01 -21.40
N SER A 199 -6.83 5.05 -20.09
CA SER A 199 -5.59 5.60 -19.54
C SER A 199 -5.05 4.72 -18.41
N LEU A 200 -3.76 4.37 -18.47
CA LEU A 200 -3.02 3.71 -17.39
C LEU A 200 -1.72 4.46 -17.11
N TRP A 201 -1.64 5.16 -15.98
CA TRP A 201 -0.37 5.71 -15.50
C TRP A 201 0.05 5.06 -14.20
N VAL A 202 1.26 4.50 -14.18
CA VAL A 202 1.89 3.91 -12.99
C VAL A 202 3.26 4.56 -12.85
N THR A 203 3.44 5.41 -11.84
CA THR A 203 4.65 6.23 -11.74
C THR A 203 5.24 6.26 -10.36
N ASN A 204 6.55 6.08 -10.24
CA ASN A 204 7.22 6.07 -8.93
C ASN A 204 6.61 5.05 -7.97
N CYS A 205 6.43 3.80 -8.41
CA CYS A 205 5.84 2.73 -7.60
C CYS A 205 6.83 1.59 -7.38
N ILE A 206 6.75 0.93 -6.22
CA ILE A 206 7.43 -0.33 -5.96
C ILE A 206 6.37 -1.44 -6.00
N ILE A 207 6.57 -2.44 -6.85
CA ILE A 207 5.63 -3.54 -7.06
C ILE A 207 6.39 -4.86 -6.96
N TYR A 208 6.11 -5.68 -5.95
CA TYR A 208 6.86 -6.91 -5.73
C TYR A 208 5.99 -8.07 -5.23
N ASP A 209 6.56 -9.28 -5.23
CA ASP A 209 5.89 -10.48 -4.71
C ASP A 209 4.52 -10.72 -5.37
N ILE A 210 4.56 -10.91 -6.68
CA ILE A 210 3.38 -11.19 -7.49
C ILE A 210 3.44 -12.64 -7.96
N THR A 211 2.51 -13.52 -7.56
CA THR A 211 2.62 -14.95 -7.92
C THR A 211 2.48 -15.24 -9.41
N SER A 212 1.81 -14.37 -10.19
CA SER A 212 1.59 -14.58 -11.62
C SER A 212 2.09 -13.47 -12.53
N ARG A 213 1.38 -12.34 -12.63
CA ARG A 213 1.54 -11.34 -13.71
C ARG A 213 1.53 -9.94 -13.16
N ILE A 214 2.44 -9.08 -13.58
CA ILE A 214 2.34 -7.66 -13.20
C ILE A 214 1.14 -7.03 -13.93
N TYR A 215 1.05 -7.20 -15.24
CA TYR A 215 -0.10 -6.79 -16.06
C TYR A 215 -0.69 -7.98 -16.81
N ARG A 216 -2.02 -8.15 -16.75
CA ARG A 216 -2.76 -9.19 -17.48
C ARG A 216 -3.82 -8.57 -18.40
N HIS A 217 -3.71 -8.83 -19.71
CA HIS A 217 -4.68 -8.39 -20.71
C HIS A 217 -5.99 -9.18 -20.79
N GLY A 218 -6.17 -10.28 -20.04
CA GLY A 218 -7.49 -10.86 -19.77
C GLY A 218 -8.33 -11.44 -20.93
N GLY A 219 -7.97 -11.23 -22.21
CA GLY A 219 -8.67 -11.74 -23.39
C GLY A 219 -8.45 -10.89 -24.66
N ASP A 220 -9.07 -11.29 -25.77
CA ASP A 220 -8.82 -10.77 -27.13
C ASP A 220 -9.40 -9.37 -27.40
N ALA A 221 -10.42 -8.95 -26.64
CA ALA A 221 -11.03 -7.62 -26.77
C ALA A 221 -10.28 -6.53 -25.99
N ALA A 222 -9.24 -6.92 -25.25
CA ALA A 222 -8.48 -6.01 -24.43
C ALA A 222 -7.67 -5.03 -25.26
N TYR A 223 -7.62 -3.79 -24.80
CA TYR A 223 -6.90 -2.73 -25.50
C TYR A 223 -6.40 -1.68 -24.52
N LEU A 224 -5.34 -0.95 -24.88
CA LEU A 224 -4.75 0.08 -24.07
C LEU A 224 -4.51 1.35 -24.89
N HIS A 225 -5.38 2.36 -24.77
CA HIS A 225 -5.22 3.58 -25.55
C HIS A 225 -3.97 4.36 -25.14
N HIS A 226 -3.86 4.75 -23.86
CA HIS A 226 -2.71 5.49 -23.36
C HIS A 226 -2.12 4.84 -22.12
N ALA A 227 -0.84 4.47 -22.18
CA ALA A 227 -0.12 3.91 -21.05
C ALA A 227 1.22 4.57 -20.81
N LYS A 228 1.47 4.88 -19.54
CA LYS A 228 2.75 5.36 -19.03
C LYS A 228 3.12 4.59 -17.78
N ILE A 229 4.22 3.85 -17.84
CA ILE A 229 4.83 3.18 -16.69
C ILE A 229 6.25 3.74 -16.57
N ASP A 230 6.48 4.54 -15.54
CA ASP A 230 7.68 5.37 -15.47
C ASP A 230 8.24 5.45 -14.06
N GLN A 231 9.55 5.32 -13.92
CA GLN A 231 10.22 5.45 -12.63
C GLN A 231 9.75 4.39 -11.61
N CYS A 232 9.39 3.18 -12.02
CA CYS A 232 8.91 2.12 -11.13
C CYS A 232 9.97 1.04 -10.88
N THR A 233 9.93 0.41 -9.71
CA THR A 233 10.69 -0.80 -9.41
C THR A 233 9.74 -1.99 -9.34
N PHE A 234 9.95 -2.97 -10.19
CA PHE A 234 9.26 -4.25 -10.17
C PHE A 234 10.23 -5.33 -9.69
N PHE A 235 9.86 -6.12 -8.69
CA PHE A 235 10.72 -7.18 -8.16
C PHE A 235 9.93 -8.47 -7.97
N GLY A 236 10.28 -9.51 -8.70
CA GLY A 236 9.64 -10.82 -8.52
C GLY A 236 8.23 -10.87 -9.10
N SER A 237 8.09 -11.51 -10.26
CA SER A 237 6.80 -11.98 -10.77
C SER A 237 6.90 -13.47 -11.05
N GLY A 238 5.93 -14.28 -10.63
CA GLY A 238 6.09 -15.74 -10.64
C GLY A 238 6.06 -16.35 -12.04
N GLN A 239 4.89 -16.76 -12.51
CA GLN A 239 4.80 -17.51 -13.77
C GLN A 239 4.96 -16.67 -15.04
N TRP A 240 4.72 -15.36 -14.96
CA TRP A 240 4.67 -14.44 -16.09
C TRP A 240 5.15 -13.06 -15.64
N GLY A 241 5.33 -12.13 -16.58
CA GLY A 241 5.64 -10.73 -16.28
C GLY A 241 4.53 -9.80 -16.72
N PHE A 242 4.86 -8.89 -17.64
CA PHE A 242 3.91 -8.02 -18.33
C PHE A 242 3.35 -8.73 -19.56
N THR A 243 2.03 -8.84 -19.64
CA THR A 243 1.33 -9.38 -20.82
C THR A 243 0.39 -8.33 -21.36
N PHE A 244 0.96 -7.30 -21.98
CA PHE A 244 0.22 -6.12 -22.43
C PHE A 244 -0.79 -6.44 -23.54
N SER A 245 -1.92 -5.75 -23.48
CA SER A 245 -2.87 -5.65 -24.59
C SER A 245 -2.23 -4.90 -25.76
N PRO A 246 -2.74 -5.03 -26.99
CA PRO A 246 -2.42 -4.08 -28.05
C PRO A 246 -2.65 -2.63 -27.56
N SER A 247 -1.83 -1.69 -28.00
CA SER A 247 -1.81 -0.34 -27.43
C SER A 247 -1.55 0.75 -28.47
N ASP A 248 -2.32 1.85 -28.43
CA ASP A 248 -2.05 3.01 -29.30
C ASP A 248 -0.76 3.72 -28.85
N GLU A 249 -0.62 3.93 -27.54
CA GLU A 249 0.53 4.59 -26.93
C GLU A 249 0.98 3.85 -25.67
N LEU A 250 2.21 3.33 -25.66
CA LEU A 250 2.84 2.73 -24.49
C LEU A 250 4.22 3.34 -24.26
N THR A 251 4.37 4.04 -23.15
CA THR A 251 5.66 4.50 -22.62
C THR A 251 6.04 3.66 -21.41
N PHE A 252 7.16 2.95 -21.48
CA PHE A 252 7.75 2.18 -20.39
C PHE A 252 9.20 2.62 -20.19
N THR A 253 9.43 3.55 -19.26
CA THR A 253 10.72 4.23 -19.09
C THR A 253 11.24 4.33 -17.68
N ASN A 254 12.56 4.42 -17.49
CA ASN A 254 13.17 4.65 -16.18
C ASN A 254 12.81 3.60 -15.13
N ASN A 255 12.49 2.36 -15.54
CA ASN A 255 12.06 1.31 -14.62
C ASN A 255 13.19 0.34 -14.30
N ILE A 256 13.09 -0.29 -13.13
CA ILE A 256 13.82 -1.51 -12.80
C ILE A 256 12.83 -2.66 -12.85
N VAL A 257 13.21 -3.74 -13.54
CA VAL A 257 12.47 -5.02 -13.56
C VAL A 257 13.44 -6.11 -13.15
N ALA A 258 13.42 -6.43 -11.86
CA ALA A 258 14.31 -7.38 -11.21
C ALA A 258 13.59 -8.72 -10.99
N ASN A 259 14.27 -9.82 -11.32
CA ASN A 259 13.79 -11.19 -11.15
C ASN A 259 12.36 -11.42 -11.71
N PRO A 260 12.04 -10.95 -12.94
CA PRO A 260 10.75 -11.26 -13.54
C PRO A 260 10.67 -12.74 -13.91
N VAL A 261 9.47 -13.30 -13.88
CA VAL A 261 9.20 -14.71 -14.25
C VAL A 261 10.07 -15.68 -13.43
N PHE A 262 10.16 -15.48 -12.12
CA PHE A 262 11.09 -16.21 -11.25
C PHE A 262 10.78 -17.70 -11.10
N LEU A 263 9.56 -18.13 -11.46
CA LEU A 263 9.25 -19.54 -11.53
C LEU A 263 9.82 -20.19 -12.80
N GLY A 264 10.32 -19.44 -13.76
CA GLY A 264 10.81 -19.97 -15.04
C GLY A 264 9.69 -20.54 -15.92
N TYR A 265 10.09 -21.26 -16.97
CA TYR A 265 9.19 -21.93 -17.88
C TYR A 265 9.71 -23.30 -18.34
N SER A 266 8.78 -24.23 -18.52
CA SER A 266 8.99 -25.47 -19.27
C SER A 266 8.09 -25.45 -20.52
N GLY A 267 8.64 -25.79 -21.68
CA GLY A 267 7.90 -25.76 -22.95
C GLY A 267 7.99 -24.41 -23.69
N GLU A 268 6.86 -23.71 -23.83
CA GLU A 268 6.81 -22.45 -24.59
C GLU A 268 7.61 -21.35 -23.88
N GLN A 269 8.51 -20.71 -24.64
CA GLN A 269 9.33 -19.62 -24.13
C GLN A 269 8.48 -18.50 -23.57
N ARG A 270 8.78 -18.11 -22.33
CA ARG A 270 8.20 -16.95 -21.69
C ARG A 270 9.19 -15.79 -21.71
N TYR A 271 8.64 -14.59 -21.57
CA TYR A 271 9.39 -13.34 -21.53
C TYR A 271 8.92 -12.54 -20.33
N ALA A 272 9.78 -11.67 -19.81
CA ALA A 272 9.38 -10.69 -18.79
C ALA A 272 8.33 -9.71 -19.32
N MET A 273 8.35 -9.41 -20.61
CA MET A 273 7.40 -8.50 -21.24
C MET A 273 7.00 -8.99 -22.63
N THR A 274 5.69 -9.08 -22.83
CA THR A 274 5.07 -9.27 -24.14
C THR A 274 4.00 -8.22 -24.37
N ILE A 275 3.73 -7.97 -25.64
CA ILE A 275 2.56 -7.24 -26.12
C ILE A 275 1.97 -8.05 -27.26
N ASP A 276 0.64 -8.07 -27.32
CA ASP A 276 -0.07 -8.63 -28.45
C ASP A 276 0.12 -7.73 -29.71
N THR A 277 -0.50 -8.10 -30.81
CA THR A 277 -0.22 -7.61 -32.17
C THR A 277 -0.31 -6.08 -32.30
N PHE A 278 0.75 -5.46 -32.84
CA PHE A 278 0.76 -4.03 -33.18
C PHE A 278 -0.10 -3.70 -34.39
N ARG A 279 -0.53 -2.45 -34.45
CA ARG A 279 -1.22 -1.84 -35.58
C ARG A 279 -0.35 -0.74 -36.18
N ASP A 280 -0.57 -0.45 -37.46
CA ASP A 280 0.11 0.66 -38.12
C ASP A 280 -0.26 1.98 -37.44
N GLY A 281 0.73 2.67 -36.87
CA GLY A 281 0.55 3.96 -36.20
C GLY A 281 0.78 3.95 -34.69
N ASP A 282 0.86 2.78 -34.06
CA ASP A 282 1.11 2.63 -32.61
C ASP A 282 2.45 3.29 -32.22
N GLN A 283 2.47 3.98 -31.07
CA GLN A 283 3.64 4.67 -30.51
C GLN A 283 4.13 3.93 -29.27
N ILE A 284 5.13 3.08 -29.46
CA ILE A 284 5.64 2.19 -28.41
C ILE A 284 7.07 2.58 -28.08
N ASP A 285 7.27 3.16 -26.89
CA ASP A 285 8.55 3.54 -26.33
C ASP A 285 8.85 2.70 -25.09
N ILE A 286 9.84 1.82 -25.23
CA ILE A 286 10.38 1.00 -24.15
C ILE A 286 11.86 1.29 -24.11
N SER A 287 12.28 2.14 -23.17
CA SER A 287 13.63 2.73 -23.16
C SER A 287 14.10 3.09 -21.75
N TYR A 288 15.42 3.14 -21.53
CA TYR A 288 16.02 3.53 -20.25
C TYR A 288 15.59 2.67 -19.05
N ASN A 289 15.53 1.35 -19.24
CA ASN A 289 15.17 0.41 -18.19
C ASN A 289 16.31 -0.56 -17.88
N ASN A 290 16.37 -1.02 -16.64
CA ASN A 290 17.23 -2.13 -16.23
C ASN A 290 16.38 -3.40 -16.02
N PHE A 291 16.63 -4.41 -16.82
CA PHE A 291 16.04 -5.74 -16.69
C PHE A 291 17.14 -6.73 -16.28
N PHE A 292 16.96 -7.41 -15.16
CA PHE A 292 17.91 -8.42 -14.73
C PHE A 292 17.27 -9.55 -13.96
N THR A 293 17.89 -10.71 -14.05
CA THR A 293 17.67 -11.85 -13.17
C THR A 293 18.94 -12.02 -12.37
N SER A 294 18.82 -12.02 -11.05
CA SER A 294 19.97 -12.23 -10.18
C SER A 294 20.44 -13.69 -10.28
N PRO A 295 21.76 -13.96 -10.14
CA PRO A 295 22.29 -15.32 -10.19
C PRO A 295 21.60 -16.27 -9.20
N ALA A 296 21.25 -15.77 -8.01
CA ALA A 296 20.60 -16.58 -6.98
C ALA A 296 19.21 -17.08 -7.41
N PHE A 297 18.44 -16.31 -8.16
CA PHE A 297 17.15 -16.77 -8.72
C PHE A 297 17.34 -17.77 -9.87
N ASP A 298 18.36 -17.60 -10.70
CA ASP A 298 18.70 -18.57 -11.74
C ASP A 298 19.16 -19.90 -11.14
N GLU A 299 19.96 -19.86 -10.06
CA GLU A 299 20.43 -21.02 -9.32
C GLU A 299 19.32 -21.73 -8.51
N ALA A 300 18.28 -21.00 -8.12
CA ALA A 300 17.14 -21.52 -7.36
C ALA A 300 16.20 -22.40 -8.20
N LEU A 301 16.19 -22.23 -9.52
CA LEU A 301 15.40 -23.07 -10.41
C LEU A 301 15.96 -24.50 -10.41
N PRO A 302 15.10 -25.54 -10.40
CA PRO A 302 15.57 -26.92 -10.37
C PRO A 302 16.47 -27.22 -11.58
N GLU A 303 17.68 -27.72 -11.33
CA GLU A 303 18.62 -28.13 -12.37
C GLU A 303 18.00 -29.20 -13.26
N THR A 304 17.86 -28.91 -14.56
CA THR A 304 17.92 -29.92 -15.62
C THR A 304 18.67 -29.37 -16.86
N ALA A 305 20.00 -29.36 -16.72
CA ALA A 305 21.05 -29.09 -17.70
C ALA A 305 21.25 -27.63 -18.17
N SER A 306 22.28 -27.00 -17.60
CA SER A 306 23.03 -25.94 -18.26
C SER A 306 23.63 -26.49 -19.57
N GLY A 307 22.99 -26.17 -20.68
CA GLY A 307 23.42 -26.64 -22.00
C GLY A 307 22.98 -28.06 -22.28
N SER A 308 22.30 -28.22 -23.41
CA SER A 308 21.96 -29.47 -24.10
C SER A 308 21.93 -30.73 -23.21
N ASP A 309 20.70 -31.18 -22.92
CA ASP A 309 20.28 -32.52 -22.52
C ASP A 309 19.91 -32.75 -21.03
N ILE A 310 18.61 -33.04 -20.83
CA ILE A 310 17.95 -33.92 -19.82
C ILE A 310 17.13 -33.24 -18.69
N SER A 311 15.82 -32.99 -18.91
CA SER A 311 14.65 -33.82 -18.47
C SER A 311 14.54 -34.38 -17.04
N MET A 312 13.44 -34.06 -16.31
CA MET A 312 12.79 -34.98 -15.35
C MET A 312 11.25 -35.06 -15.42
N ASP A 313 10.64 -34.53 -16.48
CA ASP A 313 9.64 -35.29 -17.28
C ASP A 313 10.17 -35.60 -18.69
N GLY A 314 11.28 -34.96 -19.06
CA GLY A 314 11.55 -34.59 -20.44
C GLY A 314 11.95 -33.13 -20.54
N ASP A 315 11.37 -32.31 -19.67
CA ASP A 315 11.34 -30.87 -19.91
C ASP A 315 12.29 -30.12 -18.97
N THR A 316 13.29 -29.49 -19.57
CA THR A 316 14.19 -28.51 -18.93
C THR A 316 13.39 -27.26 -18.54
N VAL A 317 13.62 -26.75 -17.33
CA VAL A 317 13.12 -25.44 -16.88
C VAL A 317 14.14 -24.38 -17.26
N TYR A 318 13.66 -23.29 -17.84
CA TYR A 318 14.49 -22.18 -18.30
C TYR A 318 14.15 -20.91 -17.54
N SER A 319 15.19 -20.15 -17.22
CA SER A 319 15.08 -18.75 -16.79
C SER A 319 14.81 -17.85 -17.99
N VAL A 320 14.20 -16.70 -17.74
CA VAL A 320 14.06 -15.61 -18.72
C VAL A 320 15.29 -14.70 -18.78
N ASN A 321 16.38 -15.04 -18.07
CA ASN A 321 17.62 -14.26 -18.06
C ASN A 321 18.15 -14.05 -19.49
N GLY A 322 18.31 -12.79 -19.89
CA GLY A 322 18.70 -12.40 -21.25
C GLY A 322 17.57 -12.38 -22.28
N ASP A 323 16.45 -13.06 -22.01
CA ASP A 323 15.27 -13.17 -22.89
C ASP A 323 14.07 -12.41 -22.30
N TYR A 324 14.27 -11.13 -21.97
CA TYR A 324 13.25 -10.34 -21.28
C TYR A 324 12.08 -9.90 -22.18
N PHE A 325 12.29 -9.81 -23.50
CA PHE A 325 11.36 -9.16 -24.41
C PHE A 325 10.85 -10.11 -25.49
N GLY A 326 9.53 -10.21 -25.60
CA GLY A 326 8.90 -10.94 -26.69
C GLY A 326 9.23 -10.35 -28.07
N PRO A 327 9.01 -11.10 -29.16
CA PRO A 327 9.39 -10.69 -30.52
C PRO A 327 8.80 -9.33 -30.94
N GLN A 328 7.54 -9.09 -30.58
CA GLN A 328 6.82 -7.85 -30.83
C GLN A 328 7.54 -6.67 -30.16
N ILE A 329 7.77 -6.76 -28.84
CA ILE A 329 8.49 -5.73 -28.09
C ILE A 329 9.87 -5.46 -28.69
N SER A 330 10.61 -6.52 -29.00
CA SER A 330 11.93 -6.43 -29.62
C SER A 330 11.90 -5.69 -30.97
N ASN A 331 10.90 -5.95 -31.81
CA ASN A 331 10.71 -5.25 -33.08
C ASN A 331 10.38 -3.77 -32.89
N ALA A 332 9.52 -3.44 -31.92
CA ALA A 332 9.19 -2.05 -31.60
C ALA A 332 10.43 -1.26 -31.12
N MET A 333 11.22 -1.83 -30.21
CA MET A 333 12.47 -1.21 -29.73
C MET A 333 13.52 -1.03 -30.83
N ALA A 334 13.59 -1.99 -31.76
CA ALA A 334 14.48 -1.86 -32.91
C ALA A 334 14.03 -0.74 -33.86
N ALA A 335 12.72 -0.59 -34.07
CA ALA A 335 12.16 0.47 -34.91
C ALA A 335 12.31 1.88 -34.30
N SER A 336 12.21 2.01 -32.98
CA SER A 336 12.38 3.28 -32.25
C SER A 336 13.84 3.61 -31.90
N ALA A 337 14.79 2.73 -32.24
CA ALA A 337 16.19 2.81 -31.85
C ALA A 337 16.43 2.88 -30.31
N SER A 338 15.47 2.42 -29.51
CA SER A 338 15.58 2.39 -28.05
C SER A 338 16.32 1.17 -27.50
N SER A 339 16.64 0.17 -28.34
CA SER A 339 17.24 -1.10 -27.93
C SER A 339 18.53 -0.97 -27.12
N THR A 340 19.29 0.12 -27.31
CA THR A 340 20.57 0.37 -26.60
C THR A 340 20.40 1.04 -25.23
N THR A 341 19.20 1.53 -24.93
CA THR A 341 18.90 2.22 -23.66
C THR A 341 18.34 1.29 -22.61
N ASN A 342 17.85 0.10 -22.99
CA ASN A 342 17.56 -0.98 -22.06
C ASN A 342 18.82 -1.81 -21.86
N PHE A 343 19.12 -2.13 -20.60
CA PHE A 343 20.34 -2.84 -20.24
C PHE A 343 20.07 -3.82 -19.09
N SER A 344 21.09 -4.61 -18.77
CA SER A 344 21.05 -5.52 -17.63
C SER A 344 22.22 -5.23 -16.71
N GLU A 345 21.90 -4.83 -15.49
CA GLU A 345 22.83 -4.64 -14.39
C GLU A 345 22.18 -5.25 -13.14
N VAL A 346 22.78 -6.30 -12.58
CA VAL A 346 22.31 -6.87 -11.32
C VAL A 346 22.57 -5.84 -10.21
N LEU A 347 21.50 -5.40 -9.54
CA LEU A 347 21.59 -4.42 -8.46
C LEU A 347 21.61 -5.10 -7.09
N GLU A 348 22.47 -4.61 -6.22
CA GLU A 348 22.44 -4.90 -4.79
C GLU A 348 21.51 -3.89 -4.11
N PHE A 349 20.30 -4.34 -3.76
CA PHE A 349 19.34 -3.51 -3.02
C PHE A 349 19.67 -3.48 -1.52
N ALA A 350 19.33 -2.39 -0.84
CA ALA A 350 19.57 -2.23 0.59
C ALA A 350 18.80 -3.26 1.43
N ASN A 351 17.56 -3.60 1.05
CA ASN A 351 16.74 -4.63 1.65
C ASN A 351 15.70 -5.16 0.65
N ALA A 352 16.04 -6.13 -0.19
CA ALA A 352 15.08 -6.79 -1.08
C ALA A 352 14.47 -8.05 -0.46
N PRO A 353 13.29 -8.52 -0.92
CA PRO A 353 12.70 -9.78 -0.48
C PRO A 353 13.64 -10.96 -0.69
N GLU A 354 13.58 -11.95 0.21
CA GLU A 354 14.28 -13.22 0.03
C GLU A 354 13.66 -14.03 -1.12
N ILE A 355 14.46 -14.96 -1.66
CA ILE A 355 13.98 -15.90 -2.68
C ILE A 355 12.99 -16.87 -2.04
N GLN A 356 11.79 -16.94 -2.59
CA GLN A 356 10.76 -17.91 -2.18
C GLN A 356 11.07 -19.30 -2.73
N GLN A 357 12.12 -19.93 -2.17
CA GLN A 357 12.58 -21.25 -2.62
C GLN A 357 11.50 -22.31 -2.47
N ASP A 358 10.74 -22.25 -1.38
CA ASP A 358 9.59 -23.12 -1.12
C ASP A 358 8.50 -23.01 -2.20
N PHE A 359 8.29 -21.81 -2.74
CA PHE A 359 7.36 -21.59 -3.84
C PHE A 359 7.89 -22.14 -5.18
N ILE A 360 9.18 -21.93 -5.47
CA ILE A 360 9.84 -22.53 -6.64
C ILE A 360 9.78 -24.05 -6.54
N ASP A 361 10.19 -24.63 -5.41
CA ASP A 361 10.19 -26.06 -5.16
C ASP A 361 8.78 -26.65 -5.30
N ASN A 362 7.76 -26.06 -4.68
CA ASN A 362 6.38 -26.57 -4.77
C ASN A 362 5.80 -26.52 -6.19
N THR A 363 6.23 -25.56 -7.00
CA THR A 363 5.82 -25.46 -8.41
C THR A 363 6.30 -26.66 -9.24
N TYR A 364 7.46 -27.23 -8.89
CA TYR A 364 8.10 -28.32 -9.65
C TYR A 364 8.09 -29.68 -8.94
N ASP A 365 7.86 -29.69 -7.64
CA ASP A 365 7.70 -30.86 -6.81
C ASP A 365 6.48 -30.66 -5.89
N SER A 366 5.35 -31.24 -6.28
CA SER A 366 4.11 -31.18 -5.49
C SER A 366 4.20 -31.84 -4.10
N THR A 367 5.30 -32.54 -3.80
CA THR A 367 5.59 -33.08 -2.47
C THR A 367 6.38 -32.12 -1.58
N ALA A 368 6.96 -31.07 -2.15
CA ALA A 368 7.58 -29.99 -1.40
C ALA A 368 6.53 -29.25 -0.57
N THR A 369 6.88 -28.94 0.67
CA THR A 369 6.00 -28.21 1.57
C THR A 369 5.95 -26.76 1.12
N LEU A 370 4.79 -26.34 0.62
CA LEU A 370 4.55 -24.94 0.34
C LEU A 370 4.52 -24.18 1.67
N GLY A 371 5.39 -23.19 1.81
CA GLY A 371 5.31 -22.27 2.91
C GLY A 371 4.26 -21.20 2.67
N VAL A 372 4.56 -20.02 3.16
CA VAL A 372 3.75 -18.82 3.05
C VAL A 372 4.66 -17.73 2.48
N TRP A 373 4.11 -16.62 1.99
CA TRP A 373 4.95 -15.48 1.60
C TRP A 373 5.96 -15.18 2.71
N ASP A 374 7.19 -14.79 2.33
CA ASP A 374 8.26 -14.50 3.29
C ASP A 374 7.76 -13.47 4.32
N PHE A 375 7.46 -13.96 5.53
CA PHE A 375 6.93 -13.23 6.67
C PHE A 375 8.03 -12.84 7.67
N SER A 376 9.30 -12.89 7.29
CA SER A 376 10.44 -12.65 8.20
C SER A 376 10.37 -11.32 8.96
N ASP A 377 9.62 -10.34 8.45
CA ASP A 377 9.38 -9.02 9.05
C ASP A 377 7.96 -8.80 9.59
N LEU A 378 7.11 -9.85 9.65
CA LEU A 378 5.84 -9.79 10.37
C LEU A 378 6.09 -9.73 11.87
N THR A 379 5.75 -8.62 12.49
CA THR A 379 5.64 -8.52 13.94
C THR A 379 4.17 -8.44 14.32
N PRO A 380 3.71 -9.23 15.31
CA PRO A 380 2.40 -9.03 15.93
C PRO A 380 2.23 -7.56 16.29
N ASP A 381 1.22 -6.89 15.72
CA ASP A 381 0.96 -5.50 16.07
C ASP A 381 0.08 -5.48 17.33
N PRO A 382 0.63 -5.18 18.51
CA PRO A 382 -0.09 -5.30 19.78
C PRO A 382 -1.29 -4.37 19.85
N ASP A 383 -1.28 -3.24 19.12
CA ASP A 383 -2.38 -2.27 19.11
C ASP A 383 -3.58 -2.77 18.29
N TYR A 384 -3.35 -3.65 17.31
CA TYR A 384 -4.38 -4.20 16.42
C TYR A 384 -4.86 -5.59 16.85
N SER A 385 -3.98 -6.35 17.52
CA SER A 385 -4.28 -7.63 18.18
C SER A 385 -5.43 -7.55 19.19
N LEU A 386 -5.75 -6.35 19.68
CA LEU A 386 -6.81 -6.07 20.64
C LEU A 386 -8.18 -5.76 19.98
N VAL A 387 -8.25 -5.59 18.66
CA VAL A 387 -9.45 -5.12 17.95
C VAL A 387 -10.35 -6.28 17.44
N GLY A 388 -9.92 -7.55 17.55
CA GLY A 388 -10.63 -8.72 16.98
C GLY A 388 -10.80 -9.95 17.88
N GLY A 389 -10.20 -9.98 19.08
CA GLY A 389 -10.58 -10.92 20.14
C GLY A 389 -10.10 -12.39 20.05
N ALA A 390 -9.19 -12.79 19.15
CA ALA A 390 -8.67 -14.17 19.21
C ALA A 390 -7.21 -14.38 18.76
N THR A 391 -6.65 -13.55 17.87
CA THR A 391 -5.28 -13.69 17.37
C THR A 391 -4.68 -12.32 17.12
N ALA A 392 -3.35 -12.22 17.23
CA ALA A 392 -2.65 -11.01 16.85
C ALA A 392 -2.89 -10.72 15.36
N VAL A 393 -3.13 -9.45 15.03
CA VAL A 393 -3.06 -9.01 13.64
C VAL A 393 -1.58 -8.73 13.39
N ASP A 394 -0.92 -9.65 12.70
CA ASP A 394 0.48 -9.46 12.34
C ASP A 394 0.60 -8.38 11.27
N ARG A 395 1.55 -7.47 11.44
CA ARG A 395 1.83 -6.41 10.47
C ARG A 395 3.32 -6.39 10.17
N TYR A 396 3.65 -6.15 8.91
CA TYR A 396 5.02 -5.76 8.57
C TYR A 396 5.26 -4.35 9.07
N THR A 397 6.19 -4.24 10.00
CA THR A 397 6.66 -2.93 10.46
C THR A 397 7.65 -2.33 9.46
N THR A 398 8.31 -3.14 8.64
CA THR A 398 9.27 -2.73 7.60
C THR A 398 8.85 -3.21 6.21
N PHE A 399 8.88 -2.31 5.23
CA PHE A 399 8.78 -2.65 3.81
C PHE A 399 10.18 -2.76 3.22
N HIS A 400 10.31 -3.55 2.16
CA HIS A 400 11.59 -3.71 1.45
C HIS A 400 12.11 -2.38 0.87
N ASP A 401 13.41 -2.17 1.02
CA ASP A 401 14.13 -0.99 0.53
C ASP A 401 14.91 -1.35 -0.74
N PHE A 402 14.39 -0.86 -1.86
CA PHE A 402 14.97 -1.02 -3.19
C PHE A 402 15.96 0.10 -3.56
N SER A 403 16.46 0.86 -2.58
CA SER A 403 17.61 1.74 -2.80
C SER A 403 18.85 0.90 -3.15
N TYR A 404 19.73 1.47 -3.97
CA TYR A 404 20.93 0.80 -4.48
C TYR A 404 22.09 1.81 -4.60
N PRO A 405 23.36 1.36 -4.68
CA PRO A 405 24.53 2.23 -4.62
C PRO A 405 24.57 3.28 -5.73
N GLU A 406 25.07 4.48 -5.40
CA GLU A 406 25.28 5.57 -6.38
C GLU A 406 26.31 5.23 -7.47
N SER A 407 27.13 4.19 -7.24
CA SER A 407 28.11 3.69 -8.20
C SER A 407 27.50 2.83 -9.31
N ALA A 408 26.24 2.40 -9.18
CA ALA A 408 25.56 1.62 -10.20
C ALA A 408 25.34 2.45 -11.47
N GLN A 409 25.42 1.81 -12.64
CA GLN A 409 25.05 2.43 -13.93
C GLN A 409 23.61 2.95 -13.87
N SER A 410 22.70 2.18 -13.27
CA SER A 410 21.28 2.53 -13.05
C SER A 410 21.09 3.87 -12.33
N PHE A 411 22.06 4.33 -11.53
CA PHE A 411 21.94 5.58 -10.79
C PHE A 411 21.95 6.84 -11.69
N THR A 412 22.41 6.73 -12.93
CA THR A 412 22.45 7.85 -13.90
C THR A 412 21.87 7.50 -15.26
N ALA A 413 21.26 6.31 -15.39
CA ALA A 413 20.82 5.79 -16.67
C ALA A 413 19.45 6.30 -17.14
N GLY A 414 18.76 7.15 -16.36
CA GLY A 414 17.43 7.64 -16.72
C GLY A 414 17.44 8.63 -17.88
N THR A 415 16.25 8.89 -18.44
CA THR A 415 16.03 9.78 -19.60
C THR A 415 16.60 11.19 -19.47
N SER A 416 16.78 11.68 -18.23
CA SER A 416 17.36 12.98 -17.89
C SER A 416 18.67 12.84 -17.09
N GLY A 417 19.31 11.66 -17.11
CA GLY A 417 20.50 11.34 -16.31
C GLY A 417 20.21 11.07 -14.83
N GLN A 418 18.94 10.89 -14.45
CA GLN A 418 18.52 10.55 -13.09
C GLN A 418 18.67 9.05 -12.81
N LYS A 419 18.58 8.66 -11.53
CA LYS A 419 18.46 7.26 -11.14
C LYS A 419 17.18 6.65 -11.70
N ILE A 420 17.18 5.38 -12.09
CA ILE A 420 15.98 4.64 -12.54
C ILE A 420 15.38 3.80 -11.41
N GLY A 421 14.13 3.38 -11.55
CA GLY A 421 13.37 2.73 -10.48
C GLY A 421 12.80 3.71 -9.46
N ALA A 422 11.91 3.24 -8.61
CA ALA A 422 11.16 4.10 -7.70
C ALA A 422 12.05 4.71 -6.62
N ASP A 423 11.75 5.97 -6.27
CA ASP A 423 12.27 6.66 -5.11
C ASP A 423 11.13 6.95 -4.14
N LEU A 424 11.02 6.09 -3.14
CA LEU A 424 9.99 6.15 -2.11
C LEU A 424 10.57 6.53 -0.75
N SER A 425 11.73 7.18 -0.72
CA SER A 425 12.37 7.67 0.52
C SER A 425 11.45 8.54 1.40
N ASN A 426 10.38 9.12 0.84
CA ASN A 426 9.40 9.94 1.54
C ASN A 426 8.08 9.21 1.90
N LEU A 427 7.92 7.92 1.60
CA LEU A 427 6.67 7.18 1.83
C LEU A 427 6.40 6.85 3.32
N GLY A 428 7.28 7.28 4.21
CA GLY A 428 7.16 7.00 5.64
C GLY A 428 7.51 5.56 6.00
N THR A 429 8.35 4.89 5.21
CA THR A 429 8.96 3.60 5.57
C THR A 429 10.02 3.74 6.68
N ASP A 430 10.35 4.98 7.06
CA ASP A 430 11.00 5.30 8.33
C ASP A 430 10.10 4.84 9.48
N VAL A 431 10.28 3.60 9.91
CA VAL A 431 9.78 3.08 11.18
C VAL A 431 10.38 3.94 12.28
N LYS A 432 9.64 4.95 12.70
CA LYS A 432 9.93 5.74 13.89
C LYS A 432 8.74 5.58 14.82
N GLU A 433 9.05 4.94 15.95
CA GLU A 433 8.17 4.60 17.07
C GLU A 433 6.87 5.42 17.17
N ASP A 434 5.76 4.70 17.35
CA ASP A 434 4.42 5.27 17.46
C ASP A 434 4.36 6.46 18.42
N PHE A 435 3.78 7.54 17.92
CA PHE A 435 3.52 8.75 18.70
C PHE A 435 2.55 8.52 19.88
N PHE A 436 1.89 7.35 19.92
CA PHE A 436 0.97 6.92 20.97
C PHE A 436 1.59 6.00 22.02
N VAL A 437 2.77 5.41 21.76
CA VAL A 437 3.46 4.50 22.69
C VAL A 437 4.83 5.05 23.05
N ARG A 438 4.86 6.23 23.69
CA ARG A 438 5.98 6.49 24.62
C ARG A 438 5.64 5.83 25.95
N ASP A 439 6.62 5.18 26.56
CA ASP A 439 6.56 4.62 27.91
C ASP A 439 5.59 3.47 28.16
N ASN A 440 5.02 2.82 27.13
CA ASN A 440 4.07 1.70 27.24
C ASN A 440 2.77 2.04 28.01
N ILE A 441 2.27 3.28 27.87
CA ILE A 441 1.03 3.73 28.49
C ILE A 441 0.00 4.11 27.42
N LEU A 442 -1.07 3.32 27.30
CA LEU A 442 -2.22 3.56 26.44
C LEU A 442 -3.28 4.40 27.18
N PHE A 443 -3.86 5.40 26.52
CA PHE A 443 -5.02 6.13 27.05
C PHE A 443 -6.01 6.52 25.95
N TYR A 444 -7.31 6.27 26.16
CA TYR A 444 -8.36 6.52 25.19
C TYR A 444 -9.73 6.65 25.87
N PRO A 445 -10.74 7.23 25.21
CA PRO A 445 -10.63 8.05 24.01
C PRO A 445 -9.93 9.38 24.29
N ASN A 446 -9.26 9.94 23.28
CA ASN A 446 -8.71 11.30 23.33
C ASN A 446 -8.92 11.95 21.95
N PRO A 447 -9.91 12.85 21.77
CA PRO A 447 -10.64 13.59 22.81
C PRO A 447 -11.59 12.76 23.69
N VAL A 448 -11.60 13.05 24.98
CA VAL A 448 -12.46 12.40 25.99
C VAL A 448 -13.73 13.21 26.27
N ARG A 449 -14.87 12.54 26.47
CA ARG A 449 -16.14 13.18 26.89
C ARG A 449 -16.42 13.01 28.37
N SER A 450 -16.42 11.79 28.89
CA SER A 450 -16.79 11.50 30.28
C SER A 450 -15.88 10.48 30.96
N GLU A 451 -15.37 9.50 30.23
CA GLU A 451 -14.56 8.42 30.77
C GLU A 451 -13.26 8.30 29.98
N LEU A 452 -12.14 8.30 30.68
CA LEU A 452 -10.81 8.08 30.11
C LEU A 452 -10.25 6.75 30.61
N PHE A 453 -10.08 5.79 29.70
CA PHE A 453 -9.42 4.53 29.93
C PHE A 453 -7.92 4.74 29.86
N ILE A 454 -7.20 4.17 30.81
CA ILE A 454 -5.74 4.24 30.91
C ILE A 454 -5.23 2.83 31.23
N GLN A 455 -4.27 2.36 30.46
CA GLN A 455 -3.65 1.06 30.63
C GLN A 455 -2.13 1.17 30.55
N ASN A 456 -1.45 0.50 31.47
CA ASN A 456 -0.04 0.20 31.36
C ASN A 456 0.12 -1.11 30.60
N LEU A 457 0.71 -1.03 29.41
CA LEU A 457 0.92 -2.16 28.52
C LEU A 457 2.03 -3.11 29.03
N ASP A 458 2.88 -2.64 29.95
CA ASP A 458 3.86 -3.50 30.67
C ASP A 458 3.22 -4.35 31.78
N GLU A 459 1.89 -4.29 31.96
CA GLU A 459 1.14 -4.86 33.07
C GLU A 459 1.59 -4.39 34.48
N ALA A 460 2.48 -3.41 34.54
CA ALA A 460 2.93 -2.83 35.80
C ALA A 460 1.84 -1.95 36.43
N ASP A 461 1.68 -2.07 37.75
CA ASP A 461 0.74 -1.25 38.52
C ASP A 461 0.97 0.25 38.24
N LEU A 462 -0.08 0.92 37.80
CA LEU A 462 -0.17 2.37 37.86
C LEU A 462 -0.18 2.80 39.33
N HIS A 463 0.51 3.89 39.66
CA HIS A 463 0.55 4.48 40.99
C HIS A 463 -0.37 5.69 41.10
N SER A 464 -0.29 6.62 40.13
CA SER A 464 -1.10 7.83 40.12
C SER A 464 -1.32 8.36 38.72
N ILE A 465 -2.52 8.89 38.48
CA ILE A 465 -2.93 9.57 37.26
C ILE A 465 -3.32 11.00 37.66
N MET A 466 -2.77 12.00 36.98
CA MET A 466 -2.98 13.41 37.25
C MET A 466 -3.32 14.14 35.96
N ILE A 467 -4.26 15.08 36.01
CA ILE A 467 -4.58 15.99 34.92
C ILE A 467 -4.27 17.39 35.40
N TYR A 468 -3.53 18.15 34.59
CA TYR A 468 -3.22 19.55 34.81
C TYR A 468 -3.82 20.41 33.70
N ASP A 469 -4.21 21.64 34.01
CA ASP A 469 -4.45 22.64 32.97
C ASP A 469 -3.11 23.07 32.31
N LEU A 470 -3.18 23.88 31.25
CA LEU A 470 -1.99 24.38 30.55
C LEU A 470 -1.13 25.34 31.39
N LYS A 471 -1.61 25.78 32.56
CA LYS A 471 -0.86 26.59 33.52
C LYS A 471 -0.15 25.72 34.57
N GLY A 472 -0.29 24.39 34.49
CA GLY A 472 0.28 23.43 35.44
C GLY A 472 -0.52 23.30 36.73
N VAL A 473 -1.76 23.80 36.79
CA VAL A 473 -2.63 23.66 37.96
C VAL A 473 -3.31 22.29 37.91
N PRO A 474 -3.27 21.48 38.98
CA PRO A 474 -3.92 20.17 38.99
C PRO A 474 -5.44 20.33 38.96
N VAL A 475 -6.07 19.61 38.02
CA VAL A 475 -7.51 19.58 37.75
C VAL A 475 -8.14 18.27 38.21
N ARG A 476 -7.40 17.16 38.12
CA ARG A 476 -7.85 15.84 38.60
C ARG A 476 -6.66 15.01 39.08
N GLU A 477 -6.87 14.20 40.10
CA GLU A 477 -5.91 13.18 40.56
C GLU A 477 -6.67 11.90 40.91
N GLN A 478 -6.13 10.77 40.52
CA GLN A 478 -6.59 9.44 40.92
C GLN A 478 -5.38 8.57 41.26
N LYS A 479 -5.40 7.97 42.45
CA LYS A 479 -4.44 6.92 42.80
C LYS A 479 -4.94 5.58 42.30
N VAL A 480 -4.03 4.81 41.73
CA VAL A 480 -4.31 3.51 41.13
C VAL A 480 -3.37 2.48 41.76
N ARG A 481 -3.76 1.21 41.75
CA ARG A 481 -2.94 0.06 42.18
C ARG A 481 -3.28 -1.16 41.32
N ALA A 482 -3.32 -0.92 40.01
CA ALA A 482 -3.67 -1.88 38.98
C ALA A 482 -2.99 -1.43 37.69
N SER A 483 -2.80 -2.35 36.76
CA SER A 483 -2.27 -2.06 35.43
C SER A 483 -3.23 -1.26 34.55
N ASN A 484 -4.49 -1.09 34.96
CA ASN A 484 -5.48 -0.30 34.26
C ASN A 484 -6.26 0.61 35.21
N ALA A 485 -6.88 1.64 34.64
CA ALA A 485 -7.76 2.57 35.33
C ALA A 485 -8.78 3.17 34.38
N VAL A 486 -9.95 3.50 34.94
CA VAL A 486 -10.93 4.37 34.29
C VAL A 486 -11.03 5.64 35.11
N LEU A 487 -10.75 6.77 34.48
CA LEU A 487 -10.83 8.10 35.09
C LEU A 487 -12.11 8.80 34.63
N GLN A 488 -12.95 9.14 35.60
CA GLN A 488 -14.20 9.85 35.37
C GLN A 488 -13.95 11.36 35.30
N LEU A 489 -14.36 11.99 34.21
CA LEU A 489 -14.14 13.40 33.88
C LEU A 489 -15.42 14.21 33.61
N PRO A 490 -16.61 13.91 34.18
CA PRO A 490 -17.82 14.65 33.85
C PRO A 490 -17.72 16.15 34.20
N ASP A 491 -16.99 16.48 35.27
CA ASP A 491 -16.86 17.85 35.77
C ASP A 491 -15.60 18.57 35.26
N VAL A 492 -14.81 17.96 34.38
CA VAL A 492 -13.67 18.63 33.76
C VAL A 492 -14.19 19.45 32.57
N PRO A 493 -14.01 20.79 32.55
CA PRO A 493 -14.47 21.61 31.45
C PRO A 493 -13.84 21.21 30.12
N SER A 494 -14.52 21.45 29.01
CA SER A 494 -13.95 21.26 27.68
C SER A 494 -12.68 22.10 27.52
N GLY A 495 -11.62 21.52 26.97
CA GLY A 495 -10.33 22.18 26.87
C GLY A 495 -9.16 21.21 26.67
N THR A 496 -7.95 21.77 26.54
CA THR A 496 -6.71 20.99 26.47
C THR A 496 -6.03 20.95 27.84
N TYR A 497 -5.55 19.77 28.21
CA TYR A 497 -4.94 19.45 29.49
C TYR A 497 -3.65 18.64 29.29
N ILE A 498 -2.86 18.53 30.35
CA ILE A 498 -1.70 17.65 30.45
C ILE A 498 -2.07 16.48 31.36
N LEU A 499 -2.08 15.27 30.82
CA LEU A 499 -2.24 14.02 31.55
C LEU A 499 -0.86 13.52 31.97
N THR A 500 -0.64 13.30 33.25
CA THR A 500 0.59 12.72 33.79
C THR A 500 0.26 11.42 34.50
N ILE A 501 0.97 10.36 34.15
CA ILE A 501 0.76 9.01 34.68
C ILE A 501 2.07 8.55 35.31
N ARG A 502 2.01 8.06 36.53
CA ARG A 502 3.14 7.50 37.25
C ARG A 502 2.88 6.04 37.53
N ASP A 503 3.85 5.18 37.26
CA ASP A 503 3.80 3.77 37.63
C ASP A 503 4.35 3.52 39.05
N LYS A 504 4.29 2.28 39.52
CA LYS A 504 4.82 1.86 40.82
C LYS A 504 6.35 1.91 40.92
N ALA A 505 7.06 1.83 39.79
CA ALA A 505 8.51 1.98 39.73
C ALA A 505 8.96 3.46 39.81
N GLY A 506 8.01 4.40 39.73
CA GLY A 506 8.26 5.83 39.79
C GLY A 506 8.52 6.47 38.42
N LYS A 507 8.38 5.73 37.33
CA LYS A 507 8.43 6.25 35.96
C LYS A 507 7.24 7.17 35.73
N VAL A 508 7.47 8.29 35.06
CA VAL A 508 6.44 9.31 34.81
C VAL A 508 6.29 9.52 33.30
N SER A 509 5.09 9.31 32.79
CA SER A 509 4.64 9.62 31.44
C SER A 509 3.80 10.89 31.44
N SER A 510 3.92 11.76 30.44
CA SER A 510 3.10 12.98 30.30
C SER A 510 2.61 13.17 28.87
N ARG A 511 1.31 13.41 28.69
CA ARG A 511 0.61 13.40 27.41
C ARG A 511 -0.41 14.54 27.32
N LYS A 512 -0.77 14.95 26.10
CA LYS A 512 -1.85 15.91 25.86
C LYS A 512 -3.20 15.19 25.96
N LEU A 513 -4.11 15.73 26.75
CA LEU A 513 -5.50 15.28 26.84
C LEU A 513 -6.44 16.38 26.36
N ILE A 514 -7.39 16.04 25.50
CA ILE A 514 -8.41 16.95 25.01
C ILE A 514 -9.74 16.51 25.63
N LYS A 515 -10.39 17.40 26.38
CA LYS A 515 -11.73 17.19 26.93
C LYS A 515 -12.73 17.91 26.03
N ASN A 516 -13.73 17.17 25.54
CA ASN A 516 -14.87 17.70 24.81
C ASN A 516 -16.03 18.06 25.74
#